data_AF-A0A380U2M5-F1
#
_entry.id   AF-A0A380U2M5-F1
#
_cell.length_a   1.000
_cell.length_b   1.000
_cell.length_c   1.000
_cell.angle_alpha   90.00
_cell.angle_beta   90.00
_cell.angle_gamma   90.00
#
_symmetry.space_group_name_H-M   'P 1'
#
loop_
_entity.id
_entity.type
_entity.pdbx_description
1 polymer ?
#
loop_
_entity_poly.entity_id
_entity_poly.type
_entity_poly.pdbx_seq_one_letter_code
_entity_poly.pdbx_strand_id
1 'polypeptide(L)'
;MMLKPLAVAVLAVSFLTACSSNPTKNNSDTIVFTEPELTAPFYALNPFNYDAPPPFEINLKKAAAQPVTKMEVTRSDDPSKKMVLDTNKLIIPTVNSKDRQLKFAVLAGDNEVDITEIDDFLQLVEGKARHYPPRFTERQERKGFELKLKEVTQQLDTLASKDNASFDVLVRAFKASVMARNLDLGSVYTTKSLAYAQRILKINQEDPEANFWFGFALSEGGGQREAMPYLDKAMKAGVQEAYLATANNYIAMEQKKNAVQTLKNYKLKYPQEAEVADRLINEIEKQGRWNVWQVLNTAK
;
A
#
# COMPACT_ATOMS: atom_id res chain seq x y z
N MET A 1 23.72 38.71 -42.40
CA MET A 1 22.33 38.53 -42.87
C MET A 1 21.65 37.60 -41.86
N MET A 2 20.79 38.00 -40.94
CA MET A 2 20.26 39.30 -40.47
C MET A 2 20.38 39.29 -38.93
N LEU A 3 21.11 40.21 -38.28
CA LEU A 3 20.61 41.44 -37.61
C LEU A 3 19.52 41.10 -36.56
N LYS A 4 19.80 41.02 -35.23
CA LYS A 4 19.85 42.11 -34.19
C LYS A 4 18.59 43.01 -34.18
N PRO A 5 18.22 43.79 -33.12
CA PRO A 5 18.59 43.83 -31.68
C PRO A 5 17.45 44.32 -30.70
N LEU A 6 17.84 44.57 -29.44
CA LEU A 6 17.57 45.78 -28.59
C LEU A 6 16.29 45.98 -27.73
N ALA A 7 16.57 46.49 -26.51
CA ALA A 7 15.90 47.56 -25.74
C ALA A 7 14.56 47.24 -25.04
N VAL A 8 14.44 47.29 -23.70
CA VAL A 8 14.54 48.41 -22.72
C VAL A 8 13.26 49.27 -22.59
N ALA A 9 12.78 49.34 -21.33
CA ALA A 9 11.86 50.29 -20.68
C ALA A 9 10.35 50.14 -21.02
N VAL A 10 9.39 50.36 -20.11
CA VAL A 10 9.25 51.39 -19.06
C VAL A 10 8.39 50.89 -17.88
N LEU A 11 8.74 51.42 -16.71
CA LEU A 11 8.04 51.52 -15.42
C LEU A 11 6.50 51.67 -15.44
N ALA A 12 5.84 51.04 -14.46
CA ALA A 12 4.70 51.64 -13.78
C ALA A 12 4.79 51.34 -12.28
N VAL A 13 5.23 52.35 -11.54
CA VAL A 13 5.23 52.41 -10.08
C VAL A 13 3.87 52.97 -9.65
N SER A 14 3.12 52.22 -8.85
CA SER A 14 2.06 52.78 -8.01
C SER A 14 2.52 52.75 -6.56
N PHE A 15 2.77 53.96 -6.05
CA PHE A 15 3.06 54.24 -4.65
C PHE A 15 1.88 53.85 -3.76
N LEU A 16 2.12 53.01 -2.76
CA LEU A 16 1.44 53.11 -1.47
C LEU A 16 2.50 53.27 -0.38
N THR A 17 2.38 54.39 0.30
CA THR A 17 3.23 54.94 1.34
C THR A 17 3.27 54.07 2.60
N ALA A 18 4.50 53.69 2.97
CA ALA A 18 5.11 53.70 4.31
C ALA A 18 4.20 53.50 5.54
N CYS A 19 4.29 52.31 6.12
CA CYS A 19 4.44 52.16 7.57
C CYS A 19 5.85 51.61 7.83
N SER A 20 6.65 52.41 8.52
CA SER A 20 8.01 52.09 8.96
C SER A 20 8.06 50.80 9.75
N SER A 21 8.85 49.83 9.29
CA SER A 21 9.45 48.82 10.14
C SER A 21 10.95 48.80 9.87
N ASN A 22 11.71 48.94 10.95
CA ASN A 22 13.17 48.89 10.98
C ASN A 22 13.68 47.63 10.26
N PRO A 23 14.93 47.63 9.74
CA PRO A 23 15.51 46.43 9.13
C PRO A 23 15.62 45.34 10.20
N THR A 24 14.67 44.40 10.19
CA THR A 24 14.80 43.15 10.93
C THR A 24 15.97 42.40 10.31
N LYS A 25 16.89 41.97 11.19
CA LYS A 25 17.96 41.04 10.85
C LYS A 25 17.41 39.94 9.95
N ASN A 26 18.10 39.68 8.83
CA ASN A 26 17.96 38.44 8.08
C ASN A 26 18.30 37.26 9.00
N ASN A 27 17.32 36.82 9.78
CA ASN A 27 17.30 35.44 10.20
C ASN A 27 17.02 34.64 8.93
N SER A 28 18.04 33.97 8.43
CA SER A 28 17.87 32.81 7.58
C SER A 28 17.21 31.71 8.42
N ASP A 29 15.94 31.92 8.75
CA ASP A 29 15.10 30.87 9.32
C ASP A 29 14.93 29.86 8.19
N THR A 30 15.86 28.90 8.19
CA THR A 30 15.82 27.74 7.33
C THR A 30 14.46 27.11 7.59
N ILE A 31 13.58 27.10 6.57
CA ILE A 31 12.31 26.37 6.67
C ILE A 31 12.69 24.91 6.78
N VAL A 32 12.74 24.39 8.01
CA VAL A 32 12.92 22.97 8.27
C VAL A 32 11.58 22.32 7.95
N PHE A 33 11.48 21.72 6.76
CA PHE A 33 10.36 20.86 6.43
C PHE A 33 10.46 19.60 7.30
N THR A 34 9.71 19.56 8.40
CA THR A 34 9.47 18.33 9.15
C THR A 34 8.34 17.58 8.47
N GLU A 35 8.59 16.34 8.06
CA GLU A 35 7.54 15.48 7.55
C GLU A 35 6.44 15.34 8.62
N PRO A 36 5.16 15.59 8.28
CA PRO A 36 4.09 15.49 9.25
C PRO A 36 3.96 14.05 9.74
N GLU A 37 3.65 13.88 11.04
CA GLU A 37 3.41 12.55 11.60
C GLU A 37 2.26 11.85 10.85
N LEU A 38 2.48 10.59 10.50
CA LEU A 38 1.46 9.75 9.87
C LEU A 38 0.41 9.34 10.90
N THR A 39 -0.85 9.31 10.49
CA THR A 39 -1.91 8.87 11.38
C THR A 39 -1.92 7.35 11.50
N ALA A 40 -2.48 6.79 12.58
CA ALA A 40 -2.51 5.34 12.79
C ALA A 40 -3.24 4.60 11.66
N PRO A 41 -2.78 3.39 11.27
CA PRO A 41 -3.47 2.61 10.24
C PRO A 41 -4.90 2.28 10.68
N PHE A 42 -5.82 2.26 9.72
CA PHE A 42 -7.20 1.84 9.93
C PHE A 42 -7.35 0.31 9.89
N TYR A 43 -6.62 -0.35 8.98
CA TYR A 43 -6.61 -1.80 8.86
C TYR A 43 -5.41 -2.40 9.61
N ALA A 44 -5.60 -3.58 10.20
CA ALA A 44 -4.49 -4.33 10.77
C ALA A 44 -3.45 -4.64 9.69
N LEU A 45 -2.17 -4.42 10.01
CA LEU A 45 -1.09 -4.57 9.02
C LEU A 45 -0.79 -6.03 8.67
N ASN A 46 -1.29 -6.98 9.46
CA ASN A 46 -1.18 -8.41 9.20
C ASN A 46 -2.58 -9.05 9.01
N PRO A 47 -3.04 -9.31 7.78
CA PRO A 47 -4.36 -9.90 7.53
C PRO A 47 -4.49 -11.38 7.92
N PHE A 48 -3.38 -12.05 8.27
CA PHE A 48 -3.39 -13.44 8.72
C PHE A 48 -3.57 -13.56 10.23
N ASN A 49 -3.08 -12.59 10.99
CA ASN A 49 -3.21 -12.54 12.44
C ASN A 49 -3.07 -11.09 12.92
N TYR A 50 -4.16 -10.52 13.40
CA TYR A 50 -4.19 -9.11 13.85
C TYR A 50 -3.31 -8.82 15.07
N ASP A 51 -2.97 -9.84 15.85
CA ASP A 51 -2.11 -9.72 17.04
C ASP A 51 -0.62 -9.91 16.72
N ALA A 52 -0.28 -10.24 15.46
CA ALA A 52 1.09 -10.49 15.03
C ALA A 52 1.66 -9.32 14.21
N PRO A 53 2.97 -9.06 14.31
CA PRO A 53 3.61 -8.08 13.43
C PRO A 53 3.46 -8.49 11.96
N PRO A 54 3.42 -7.51 11.03
CA PRO A 54 3.38 -7.80 9.61
C PRO A 54 4.67 -8.48 9.13
N PRO A 55 4.62 -9.25 8.02
CA PRO A 55 5.80 -9.93 7.48
C PRO A 55 6.99 -9.01 7.21
N PHE A 56 6.75 -7.76 6.78
CA PHE A 56 7.80 -6.78 6.53
C PHE A 56 8.59 -6.44 7.80
N GLU A 57 7.93 -6.13 8.91
CA GLU A 57 8.60 -5.87 10.20
C GLU A 57 9.40 -7.08 10.71
N ILE A 58 8.85 -8.29 10.54
CA ILE A 58 9.56 -9.53 10.87
C ILE A 58 10.84 -9.64 10.02
N ASN A 59 10.76 -9.32 8.73
CA ASN A 59 11.89 -9.38 7.81
C ASN A 59 12.92 -8.28 8.08
N LEU A 60 12.51 -7.08 8.48
CA LEU A 60 13.44 -6.03 8.94
C LEU A 60 14.24 -6.49 10.17
N LYS A 61 13.57 -7.08 11.16
CA LYS A 61 14.23 -7.63 12.35
C LYS A 61 15.21 -8.74 11.99
N LYS A 62 14.83 -9.63 11.07
CA LYS A 62 15.73 -10.68 10.55
C LYS A 62 16.92 -10.08 9.82
N ALA A 63 16.72 -9.09 8.96
CA ALA A 63 17.80 -8.42 8.22
C ALA A 63 18.81 -7.78 9.16
N ALA A 64 18.34 -7.06 10.19
CA ALA A 64 19.16 -6.41 11.20
C ALA A 64 19.94 -7.40 12.09
N ALA A 65 19.41 -8.60 12.30
CA ALA A 65 20.06 -9.66 13.08
C ALA A 65 21.12 -10.45 12.29
N GLN A 66 21.12 -10.36 10.96
CA GLN A 66 22.11 -11.07 10.13
C GLN A 66 23.46 -10.35 10.13
N PRO A 67 24.58 -11.09 10.05
CA PRO A 67 25.88 -10.49 9.81
C PRO A 67 25.87 -9.62 8.56
N VAL A 68 26.54 -8.46 8.63
CA VAL A 68 26.64 -7.53 7.50
C VAL A 68 28.07 -7.52 6.95
N THR A 69 28.22 -7.91 5.69
CA THR A 69 29.44 -7.68 4.93
C THR A 69 29.46 -6.24 4.44
N LYS A 70 30.26 -5.38 5.07
CA LYS A 70 30.40 -3.98 4.67
C LYS A 70 30.94 -3.87 3.26
N MET A 71 30.39 -2.95 2.48
CA MET A 71 30.82 -2.70 1.10
C MET A 71 31.06 -1.22 0.87
N GLU A 72 32.23 -0.86 0.35
CA GLU A 72 32.52 0.52 -0.04
C GLU A 72 32.14 0.74 -1.51
N VAL A 73 31.25 1.68 -1.77
CA VAL A 73 30.77 2.01 -3.11
C VAL A 73 30.97 3.49 -3.41
N THR A 74 31.07 3.82 -4.70
CA THR A 74 31.05 5.22 -5.14
C THR A 74 29.63 5.77 -5.01
N ARG A 75 29.50 6.98 -4.48
CA ARG A 75 28.20 7.66 -4.37
C ARG A 75 27.64 7.99 -5.74
N SER A 76 26.33 7.77 -5.93
CA SER A 76 25.64 8.04 -7.19
C SER A 76 25.43 9.54 -7.44
N ASP A 77 25.31 10.34 -6.38
CA ASP A 77 25.15 11.79 -6.45
C ASP A 77 26.47 12.56 -6.57
N ASP A 78 27.58 11.95 -6.12
CA ASP A 78 28.93 12.51 -6.22
C ASP A 78 29.96 11.39 -6.47
N PRO A 79 30.32 11.13 -7.73
CA PRO A 79 31.26 10.07 -8.09
C PRO A 79 32.67 10.21 -7.51
N SER A 80 33.02 11.38 -6.96
CA SER A 80 34.30 11.61 -6.28
C SER A 80 34.33 11.09 -4.84
N LYS A 81 33.16 10.77 -4.26
CA LYS A 81 33.01 10.33 -2.88
C LYS A 81 32.64 8.86 -2.79
N LYS A 82 33.08 8.25 -1.68
CA LYS A 82 32.75 6.89 -1.30
C LYS A 82 31.70 6.89 -0.20
N MET A 83 30.92 5.82 -0.12
CA MET A 83 30.06 5.52 1.00
C MET A 83 30.19 4.04 1.37
N VAL A 84 29.99 3.74 2.66
CA VAL A 84 29.98 2.37 3.15
C VAL A 84 28.53 1.93 3.30
N LEU A 85 28.19 0.83 2.64
CA LEU A 85 26.94 0.10 2.84
C LEU A 85 27.15 -0.92 3.95
N ASP A 86 26.44 -0.76 5.06
CA ASP A 86 26.61 -1.56 6.28
C ASP A 86 25.29 -2.01 6.91
N THR A 87 24.19 -1.90 6.16
CA THR A 87 22.86 -2.33 6.60
C THR A 87 22.29 -3.31 5.59
N ASN A 88 21.86 -4.49 6.05
CA ASN A 88 21.17 -5.45 5.20
C ASN A 88 19.80 -4.91 4.76
N LYS A 89 19.55 -5.03 3.47
CA LYS A 89 18.30 -4.70 2.80
C LYS A 89 17.54 -5.97 2.43
N LEU A 90 16.26 -5.81 2.12
CA LEU A 90 15.37 -6.89 1.72
C LEU A 90 15.43 -7.02 0.19
N ILE A 91 16.10 -8.07 -0.29
CA ILE A 91 16.37 -8.27 -1.72
C ILE A 91 15.55 -9.44 -2.25
N ILE A 92 14.90 -9.23 -3.40
CA ILE A 92 14.13 -10.27 -4.11
C ILE A 92 14.61 -10.42 -5.57
N PRO A 93 14.45 -11.60 -6.19
CA PRO A 93 14.64 -11.74 -7.63
C PRO A 93 13.54 -10.98 -8.39
N THR A 94 13.90 -10.36 -9.51
CA THR A 94 12.98 -9.64 -10.39
C THR A 94 12.38 -10.51 -11.49
N VAL A 95 13.04 -11.63 -11.83
CA VAL A 95 12.64 -12.55 -12.90
C VAL A 95 12.90 -14.00 -12.52
N ASN A 96 12.26 -14.92 -13.24
CA ASN A 96 12.49 -16.38 -13.19
C ASN A 96 12.29 -17.07 -11.83
N SER A 97 11.66 -16.40 -10.85
CA SER A 97 11.23 -17.05 -9.59
C SER A 97 9.72 -17.26 -9.58
N LYS A 98 9.29 -18.48 -9.30
CA LYS A 98 7.87 -18.86 -9.13
C LYS A 98 7.45 -18.91 -7.66
N ASP A 99 8.41 -18.87 -6.75
CA ASP A 99 8.20 -18.92 -5.31
C ASP A 99 8.52 -17.57 -4.67
N ARG A 100 8.04 -17.40 -3.44
CA ARG A 100 8.42 -16.26 -2.60
C ARG A 100 9.87 -16.41 -2.17
N GLN A 101 10.73 -15.49 -2.61
CA GLN A 101 12.16 -15.51 -2.31
C GLN A 101 12.59 -14.17 -1.71
N LEU A 102 13.29 -14.24 -0.58
CA LEU A 102 13.85 -13.08 0.10
C LEU A 102 15.24 -13.43 0.60
N LYS A 103 16.19 -12.54 0.35
CA LYS A 103 17.51 -12.57 0.95
C LYS A 103 17.85 -11.23 1.60
N PHE A 104 18.82 -11.27 2.50
CA PHE A 104 19.34 -10.09 3.20
C PHE A 104 20.73 -9.76 2.69
N ALA A 105 20.90 -8.58 2.09
CA ALA A 105 22.19 -8.13 1.57
C ALA A 105 22.26 -6.61 1.54
N VAL A 106 23.46 -6.04 1.59
CA VAL A 106 23.67 -4.58 1.55
C VAL A 106 23.40 -3.94 0.18
N LEU A 107 23.34 -4.75 -0.88
CA LEU A 107 23.13 -4.30 -2.25
C LEU A 107 22.45 -5.42 -3.06
N ALA A 108 21.54 -5.03 -3.95
CA ALA A 108 20.94 -5.94 -4.93
C ALA A 108 21.95 -6.30 -6.03
N GLY A 109 21.95 -7.56 -6.47
CA GLY A 109 22.72 -8.00 -7.62
C GLY A 109 21.96 -7.87 -8.95
N ASP A 110 22.53 -8.46 -10.00
CA ASP A 110 21.88 -8.54 -11.30
C ASP A 110 20.55 -9.30 -11.20
N ASN A 111 19.52 -8.78 -11.87
CA ASN A 111 18.16 -9.32 -11.82
C ASN A 111 17.53 -9.36 -10.42
N GLU A 112 18.04 -8.58 -9.47
CA GLU A 112 17.47 -8.42 -8.14
C GLU A 112 17.08 -6.97 -7.88
N VAL A 113 16.28 -6.76 -6.85
CA VAL A 113 15.85 -5.42 -6.44
C VAL A 113 15.76 -5.34 -4.92
N ASP A 114 16.21 -4.20 -4.37
CA ASP A 114 15.93 -3.83 -2.99
C ASP A 114 14.47 -3.36 -2.88
N ILE A 115 13.67 -4.08 -2.10
CA ILE A 115 12.27 -3.75 -1.86
C ILE A 115 12.03 -3.16 -0.47
N THR A 116 13.08 -2.80 0.28
CA THR A 116 12.95 -2.31 1.66
C THR A 116 12.02 -1.09 1.74
N GLU A 117 12.28 -0.05 0.94
CA GLU A 117 11.45 1.17 0.91
C GLU A 117 10.11 0.94 0.22
N ILE A 118 10.06 0.00 -0.74
CA ILE A 118 8.81 -0.37 -1.41
C ILE A 118 7.86 -1.02 -0.40
N ASP A 119 8.34 -2.01 0.35
CA ASP A 119 7.51 -2.75 1.30
C ASP A 119 7.16 -1.91 2.53
N ASP A 120 8.04 -1.00 2.96
CA ASP A 120 7.71 -0.03 4.01
C ASP A 120 6.51 0.82 3.58
N PHE A 121 6.62 1.44 2.41
CA PHE A 121 5.53 2.25 1.88
C PHE A 121 4.25 1.43 1.63
N LEU A 122 4.38 0.23 1.03
CA LEU A 122 3.23 -0.64 0.76
C LEU A 122 2.51 -1.02 2.05
N GLN A 123 3.23 -1.38 3.13
CA GLN A 123 2.63 -1.66 4.43
C GLN A 123 1.85 -0.45 4.97
N LEU A 124 2.42 0.76 4.89
CA LEU A 124 1.77 1.97 5.36
C LEU A 124 0.47 2.26 4.60
N VAL A 125 0.50 2.16 3.25
CA VAL A 125 -0.68 2.46 2.43
C VAL A 125 -1.73 1.36 2.54
N GLU A 126 -1.35 0.11 2.75
CA GLU A 126 -2.26 -0.99 3.07
C GLU A 126 -3.09 -0.67 4.30
N GLY A 127 -2.46 -0.14 5.35
CA GLY A 127 -3.15 0.29 6.57
C GLY A 127 -4.24 1.34 6.34
N LYS A 128 -4.26 2.03 5.19
CA LYS A 128 -5.21 3.09 4.87
C LYS A 128 -6.17 2.76 3.72
N ALA A 129 -5.70 1.99 2.74
CA ALA A 129 -6.32 1.85 1.43
C ALA A 129 -6.47 0.39 0.96
N ARG A 130 -6.22 -0.61 1.83
CA ARG A 130 -6.44 -2.03 1.48
C ARG A 130 -7.86 -2.29 0.99
N HIS A 131 -8.87 -1.82 1.72
CA HIS A 131 -10.28 -1.95 1.34
C HIS A 131 -10.91 -0.61 0.97
N TYR A 132 -11.90 -0.65 0.09
CA TYR A 132 -12.74 0.50 -0.24
C TYR A 132 -13.94 0.64 0.73
N PRO A 133 -14.26 1.87 1.20
CA PRO A 133 -13.58 3.13 0.91
C PRO A 133 -12.29 3.32 1.74
N PRO A 134 -11.23 3.93 1.18
CA PRO A 134 -10.00 4.23 1.91
C PRO A 134 -10.24 5.24 3.04
N ARG A 135 -9.40 5.20 4.08
CA ARG A 135 -9.54 6.02 5.28
C ARG A 135 -8.31 6.87 5.51
N PHE A 136 -8.52 8.18 5.44
CA PHE A 136 -7.54 9.21 5.80
C PHE A 136 -8.25 10.26 6.63
N THR A 137 -7.65 10.63 7.76
CA THR A 137 -8.12 11.76 8.56
C THR A 137 -7.59 13.07 8.00
N GLU A 138 -6.38 13.06 7.43
CA GLU A 138 -5.72 14.24 6.88
C GLU A 138 -5.66 14.23 5.36
N ARG A 139 -6.14 15.30 4.73
CA ARG A 139 -6.14 15.44 3.27
C ARG A 139 -4.73 15.48 2.68
N GLN A 140 -3.78 16.10 3.40
CA GLN A 140 -2.40 16.19 2.93
C GLN A 140 -1.68 14.85 3.03
N GLU A 141 -1.94 14.08 4.11
CA GLU A 141 -1.47 12.70 4.21
C GLU A 141 -1.97 11.90 3.01
N ARG A 142 -3.28 11.91 2.73
CA ARG A 142 -3.84 11.24 1.55
C ARG A 142 -3.10 11.63 0.26
N LYS A 143 -2.90 12.93 0.02
CA LYS A 143 -2.20 13.41 -1.19
C LYS A 143 -0.75 12.89 -1.26
N GLY A 144 -0.04 12.83 -0.14
CA GLY A 144 1.31 12.26 -0.06
C GLY A 144 1.32 10.79 -0.46
N PHE A 145 0.41 10.00 0.11
CA PHE A 145 0.23 8.58 -0.24
C PHE A 145 -0.13 8.38 -1.71
N GLU A 146 -1.02 9.19 -2.27
CA GLU A 146 -1.39 9.13 -3.69
C GLU A 146 -0.20 9.40 -4.63
N LEU A 147 0.65 10.37 -4.29
CA LEU A 147 1.85 10.69 -5.08
C LEU A 147 2.89 9.57 -4.98
N LYS A 148 3.18 9.10 -3.77
CA LYS A 148 4.17 8.05 -3.56
C LYS A 148 3.71 6.71 -4.15
N LEU A 149 2.42 6.39 -4.07
CA LEU A 149 1.87 5.17 -4.68
C LEU A 149 1.97 5.19 -6.20
N LYS A 150 1.83 6.34 -6.86
CA LYS A 150 2.07 6.46 -8.31
C LYS A 150 3.52 6.13 -8.67
N GLU A 151 4.47 6.67 -7.92
CA GLU A 151 5.89 6.41 -8.10
C GLU A 151 6.21 4.92 -7.90
N VAL A 152 5.78 4.35 -6.76
CA VAL A 152 6.00 2.93 -6.44
C VAL A 152 5.34 2.01 -7.46
N THR A 153 4.12 2.34 -7.90
CA THR A 153 3.44 1.55 -8.94
C THR A 153 4.19 1.63 -10.27
N GLN A 154 4.73 2.78 -10.67
CA GLN A 154 5.52 2.89 -11.89
C GLN A 154 6.81 2.04 -11.83
N GLN A 155 7.48 2.01 -10.68
CA GLN A 155 8.66 1.15 -10.49
C GLN A 155 8.27 -0.33 -10.59
N LEU A 156 7.21 -0.74 -9.89
CA LEU A 156 6.72 -2.11 -9.90
C LEU A 156 6.20 -2.54 -11.27
N ASP A 157 5.51 -1.67 -11.99
CA ASP A 157 5.03 -1.91 -13.36
C ASP A 157 6.20 -2.19 -14.31
N THR A 158 7.31 -1.45 -14.16
CA THR A 158 8.52 -1.66 -14.96
C THR A 158 9.05 -3.07 -14.75
N LEU A 159 9.15 -3.52 -13.49
CA LEU A 159 9.62 -4.87 -13.16
C LEU A 159 8.62 -5.95 -13.61
N ALA A 160 7.34 -5.73 -13.36
CA ALA A 160 6.26 -6.65 -13.66
C ALA A 160 5.98 -6.75 -15.17
N SER A 161 6.38 -5.77 -16.00
CA SER A 161 6.17 -5.80 -17.44
C SER A 161 6.90 -6.94 -18.15
N LYS A 162 7.97 -7.48 -17.54
CA LYS A 162 8.73 -8.61 -18.09
C LYS A 162 7.86 -9.87 -18.11
N ASP A 163 7.86 -10.63 -19.21
CA ASP A 163 7.06 -11.87 -19.33
C ASP A 163 7.39 -12.89 -18.25
N ASN A 164 8.68 -12.99 -17.89
CA ASN A 164 9.21 -13.85 -16.85
C ASN A 164 9.41 -13.14 -15.49
N ALA A 165 8.68 -12.05 -15.22
CA ALA A 165 8.70 -11.39 -13.92
C ALA A 165 8.48 -12.39 -12.77
N SER A 166 9.18 -12.19 -11.65
CA SER A 166 9.07 -13.07 -10.49
C SER A 166 7.71 -12.99 -9.84
N PHE A 167 7.34 -14.06 -9.13
CA PHE A 167 6.11 -14.11 -8.34
C PHE A 167 6.01 -12.94 -7.34
N ASP A 168 7.07 -12.66 -6.59
CA ASP A 168 7.11 -11.56 -5.60
C ASP A 168 6.89 -10.17 -6.21
N VAL A 169 7.46 -9.91 -7.39
CA VAL A 169 7.24 -8.64 -8.12
C VAL A 169 5.78 -8.54 -8.54
N LEU A 170 5.20 -9.61 -9.07
CA LEU A 170 3.81 -9.63 -9.50
C LEU A 170 2.85 -9.37 -8.33
N VAL A 171 3.06 -10.03 -7.18
CA VAL A 171 2.24 -9.80 -5.97
C VAL A 171 2.28 -8.34 -5.54
N ARG A 172 3.48 -7.72 -5.48
CA ARG A 172 3.61 -6.30 -5.11
C ARG A 172 2.92 -5.37 -6.11
N ALA A 173 3.14 -5.57 -7.41
CA ALA A 173 2.50 -4.78 -8.46
C ALA A 173 0.97 -4.91 -8.43
N PHE A 174 0.47 -6.12 -8.16
CA PHE A 174 -0.95 -6.38 -7.98
C PHE A 174 -1.53 -5.60 -6.79
N LYS A 175 -0.93 -5.73 -5.59
CA LYS A 175 -1.36 -5.04 -4.38
C LYS A 175 -1.34 -3.51 -4.55
N ALA A 176 -0.25 -2.97 -5.09
CA ALA A 176 -0.11 -1.55 -5.39
C ALA A 176 -1.21 -1.05 -6.34
N SER A 177 -1.53 -1.82 -7.38
CA SER A 177 -2.60 -1.49 -8.32
C SER A 177 -4.00 -1.52 -7.67
N VAL A 178 -4.27 -2.49 -6.79
CA VAL A 178 -5.55 -2.54 -6.04
C VAL A 178 -5.69 -1.30 -5.15
N MET A 179 -4.65 -0.93 -4.42
CA MET A 179 -4.69 0.26 -3.55
C MET A 179 -4.79 1.55 -4.35
N ALA A 180 -4.13 1.64 -5.51
CA ALA A 180 -4.22 2.78 -6.41
C ALA A 180 -5.63 2.93 -6.99
N ARG A 181 -6.29 1.81 -7.31
CA ARG A 181 -7.72 1.79 -7.67
C ARG A 181 -8.58 2.28 -6.51
N ASN A 182 -8.36 1.78 -5.31
CA ASN A 182 -9.15 2.16 -4.12
C ASN A 182 -8.98 3.64 -3.75
N LEU A 183 -7.84 4.25 -4.09
CA LEU A 183 -7.57 5.69 -3.95
C LEU A 183 -8.09 6.55 -5.12
N ASP A 184 -8.82 5.96 -6.07
CA ASP A 184 -9.37 6.64 -7.25
C ASP A 184 -8.30 7.25 -8.17
N LEU A 185 -7.11 6.64 -8.27
CA LEU A 185 -5.99 7.18 -9.05
C LEU A 185 -6.12 7.01 -10.57
N GLY A 186 -7.17 6.32 -11.01
CA GLY A 186 -7.51 6.13 -12.43
C GLY A 186 -7.90 4.69 -12.76
N SER A 187 -8.75 4.51 -13.78
CA SER A 187 -9.27 3.20 -14.19
C SER A 187 -8.20 2.22 -14.70
N VAL A 188 -7.04 2.73 -15.12
CA VAL A 188 -5.90 1.91 -15.56
C VAL A 188 -5.44 0.92 -14.50
N TYR A 189 -5.54 1.28 -13.22
CA TYR A 189 -5.13 0.43 -12.12
C TYR A 189 -6.04 -0.80 -11.94
N THR A 190 -7.32 -0.69 -12.31
CA THR A 190 -8.22 -1.86 -12.37
C THR A 190 -7.70 -2.87 -13.38
N THR A 191 -7.38 -2.43 -14.61
CA THR A 191 -6.88 -3.32 -15.67
C THR A 191 -5.53 -3.94 -15.31
N LYS A 192 -4.60 -3.14 -14.75
CA LYS A 192 -3.29 -3.62 -14.28
C LYS A 192 -3.43 -4.67 -13.18
N SER A 193 -4.26 -4.40 -12.17
CA SER A 193 -4.48 -5.33 -11.06
C SER A 193 -5.00 -6.69 -11.56
N LEU A 194 -5.96 -6.69 -12.50
CA LEU A 194 -6.48 -7.92 -13.09
C LEU A 194 -5.42 -8.68 -13.90
N ALA A 195 -4.62 -7.96 -14.71
CA ALA A 195 -3.55 -8.57 -15.49
C ALA A 195 -2.48 -9.23 -14.60
N TYR A 196 -2.09 -8.58 -13.50
CA TYR A 196 -1.14 -9.15 -12.55
C TYR A 196 -1.74 -10.33 -11.79
N ALA A 197 -2.98 -10.23 -11.30
CA ALA A 197 -3.66 -11.33 -10.63
C ALA A 197 -3.75 -12.59 -11.51
N GLN A 198 -4.10 -12.44 -12.79
CA GLN A 198 -4.13 -13.57 -13.72
C GLN A 198 -2.76 -14.26 -13.88
N ARG A 199 -1.67 -13.49 -13.86
CA ARG A 199 -0.31 -14.05 -13.94
C ARG A 199 0.10 -14.74 -12.64
N ILE A 200 -0.22 -14.15 -11.49
CA ILE A 200 0.00 -14.74 -10.18
C ILE A 200 -0.71 -16.10 -10.09
N LEU A 201 -1.99 -16.15 -10.44
CA LEU A 201 -2.79 -17.39 -10.40
C LEU A 201 -2.31 -18.44 -11.40
N LYS A 202 -1.70 -18.05 -12.53
CA LYS A 202 -1.05 -19.02 -13.43
C LYS A 202 0.19 -19.66 -12.80
N ILE A 203 0.89 -18.95 -11.92
CA ILE A 203 2.08 -19.44 -11.22
C ILE A 203 1.69 -20.28 -10.00
N ASN A 204 0.83 -19.73 -9.13
CA ASN A 204 0.38 -20.37 -7.91
C ASN A 204 -1.10 -20.05 -7.63
N GLN A 205 -1.97 -21.04 -7.82
CA GLN A 205 -3.41 -20.92 -7.61
C GLN A 205 -3.84 -20.99 -6.14
N GLU A 206 -2.94 -21.43 -5.26
CA GLU A 206 -3.20 -21.71 -3.86
C GLU A 206 -2.49 -20.73 -2.91
N ASP A 207 -1.81 -19.70 -3.44
CA ASP A 207 -1.17 -18.69 -2.60
C ASP A 207 -2.23 -17.96 -1.74
N PRO A 208 -2.14 -18.02 -0.41
CA PRO A 208 -3.20 -17.51 0.46
C PRO A 208 -3.42 -16.00 0.34
N GLU A 209 -2.33 -15.23 0.29
CA GLU A 209 -2.37 -13.77 0.17
C GLU A 209 -2.94 -13.36 -1.19
N ALA A 210 -2.49 -13.98 -2.28
CA ALA A 210 -2.99 -13.70 -3.62
C ALA A 210 -4.49 -13.98 -3.74
N ASN A 211 -4.95 -15.12 -3.20
CA ASN A 211 -6.37 -15.45 -3.16
C ASN A 211 -7.18 -14.45 -2.33
N PHE A 212 -6.66 -14.03 -1.18
CA PHE A 212 -7.31 -13.01 -0.35
C PHE A 212 -7.45 -11.69 -1.11
N TRP A 213 -6.34 -11.17 -1.64
CA TRP A 213 -6.30 -9.90 -2.36
C TRP A 213 -7.16 -9.92 -3.62
N PHE A 214 -7.13 -11.00 -4.38
CA PHE A 214 -7.96 -11.12 -5.57
C PHE A 214 -9.44 -11.26 -5.23
N GLY A 215 -9.77 -12.05 -4.22
CA GLY A 215 -11.13 -12.23 -3.75
C GLY A 215 -11.78 -10.91 -3.31
N PHE A 216 -11.14 -10.15 -2.42
CA PHE A 216 -11.75 -8.89 -1.98
C PHE A 216 -11.71 -7.83 -3.10
N ALA A 217 -10.67 -7.80 -3.94
CA ALA A 217 -10.59 -6.83 -5.03
C ALA A 217 -11.70 -7.05 -6.07
N LEU A 218 -12.07 -8.31 -6.36
CA LEU A 218 -13.24 -8.65 -7.17
C LEU A 218 -14.53 -8.25 -6.48
N SER A 219 -14.70 -8.61 -5.20
CA SER A 219 -15.89 -8.30 -4.41
C SER A 219 -16.21 -6.80 -4.42
N GLU A 220 -15.20 -5.97 -4.10
CA GLU A 220 -15.32 -4.51 -4.05
C GLU A 220 -15.44 -3.87 -5.44
N GLY A 221 -14.99 -4.58 -6.48
CA GLY A 221 -15.13 -4.19 -7.88
C GLY A 221 -16.45 -4.60 -8.54
N GLY A 222 -17.38 -5.23 -7.81
CA GLY A 222 -18.68 -5.66 -8.34
C GLY A 222 -18.72 -7.10 -8.88
N GLY A 223 -17.64 -7.87 -8.75
CA GLY A 223 -17.55 -9.28 -9.13
C GLY A 223 -17.81 -10.21 -7.95
N GLN A 224 -18.93 -10.04 -7.22
CA GLN A 224 -19.14 -10.73 -5.95
C GLN A 224 -19.27 -12.25 -6.10
N ARG A 225 -19.80 -12.75 -7.22
CA ARG A 225 -19.91 -14.19 -7.47
C ARG A 225 -18.55 -14.79 -7.77
N GLU A 226 -17.75 -14.09 -8.56
CA GLU A 226 -16.40 -14.44 -8.97
C GLU A 226 -15.41 -14.39 -7.82
N ALA A 227 -15.65 -13.53 -6.82
CA ALA A 227 -14.84 -13.41 -5.61
C ALA A 227 -14.89 -14.65 -4.71
N MET A 228 -16.04 -15.31 -4.64
CA MET A 228 -16.32 -16.36 -3.64
C MET A 228 -15.29 -17.50 -3.60
N PRO A 229 -14.86 -18.11 -4.74
CA PRO A 229 -13.89 -19.19 -4.70
C PRO A 229 -12.53 -18.76 -4.13
N TYR A 230 -12.09 -17.52 -4.40
CA TYR A 230 -10.81 -17.01 -3.92
C TYR A 230 -10.87 -16.68 -2.42
N LEU A 231 -11.97 -16.07 -1.98
CA LEU A 231 -12.20 -15.80 -0.56
C LEU A 231 -12.30 -17.10 0.27
N ASP A 232 -12.95 -18.13 -0.26
CA ASP A 232 -13.01 -19.46 0.36
C ASP A 232 -11.63 -20.11 0.47
N LYS A 233 -10.81 -20.08 -0.59
CA LYS A 233 -9.42 -20.54 -0.54
C LYS A 233 -8.60 -19.79 0.52
N ALA A 234 -8.72 -18.47 0.58
CA ALA A 234 -8.03 -17.65 1.56
C ALA A 234 -8.43 -17.98 3.00
N MET A 235 -9.74 -18.13 3.28
CA MET A 235 -10.22 -18.54 4.61
C MET A 235 -9.70 -19.94 5.00
N LYS A 236 -9.76 -20.92 4.08
CA LYS A 236 -9.25 -22.28 4.30
C LYS A 236 -7.75 -22.31 4.55
N ALA A 237 -7.00 -21.42 3.90
CA ALA A 237 -5.58 -21.25 4.09
C ALA A 237 -5.20 -20.42 5.34
N GLY A 238 -6.19 -19.97 6.13
CA GLY A 238 -5.95 -19.30 7.41
C GLY A 238 -5.76 -17.78 7.33
N VAL A 239 -6.20 -17.12 6.26
CA VAL A 239 -6.24 -15.65 6.22
C VAL A 239 -7.41 -15.17 7.10
N GLN A 240 -7.11 -14.60 8.26
CA GLN A 240 -8.10 -14.10 9.22
C GLN A 240 -9.07 -13.09 8.58
N GLU A 241 -8.54 -12.09 7.88
CA GLU A 241 -9.35 -11.01 7.28
C GLU A 241 -10.28 -11.49 6.15
N ALA A 242 -10.02 -12.66 5.57
CA ALA A 242 -10.85 -13.22 4.51
C ALA A 242 -12.29 -13.51 4.98
N TYR A 243 -12.50 -13.71 6.29
CA TYR A 243 -13.85 -13.82 6.86
C TYR A 243 -14.63 -12.51 6.76
N LEU A 244 -13.99 -11.38 7.07
CA LEU A 244 -14.62 -10.06 6.97
C LEU A 244 -14.88 -9.69 5.50
N ALA A 245 -13.93 -9.96 4.61
CA ALA A 245 -14.11 -9.78 3.18
C ALA A 245 -15.26 -10.66 2.63
N THR A 246 -15.39 -11.91 3.09
CA THR A 246 -16.51 -12.80 2.72
C THR A 246 -17.84 -12.31 3.25
N ALA A 247 -17.90 -11.85 4.51
CA ALA A 247 -19.10 -11.26 5.07
C ALA A 247 -19.52 -10.02 4.27
N ASN A 248 -18.56 -9.15 3.91
CA ASN A 248 -18.79 -7.99 3.06
C ASN A 248 -19.33 -8.36 1.67
N ASN A 249 -18.75 -9.40 1.06
CA ASN A 249 -19.22 -9.93 -0.21
C ASN A 249 -20.68 -10.38 -0.14
N TYR A 250 -21.07 -11.09 0.92
CA TYR A 250 -22.46 -11.49 1.13
C TYR A 250 -23.40 -10.32 1.37
N ILE A 251 -22.97 -9.26 2.06
CA ILE A 251 -23.77 -8.04 2.22
C ILE A 251 -24.05 -7.41 0.85
N ALA A 252 -23.03 -7.28 0.00
CA ALA A 252 -23.17 -6.72 -1.35
C ALA A 252 -24.07 -7.57 -2.27
N MET A 253 -24.20 -8.87 -1.99
CA MET A 253 -25.15 -9.77 -2.68
C MET A 253 -26.55 -9.82 -2.02
N GLU A 254 -26.81 -8.96 -1.03
CA GLU A 254 -28.05 -8.96 -0.22
C GLU A 254 -28.29 -10.28 0.56
N GLN A 255 -27.26 -11.10 0.76
CA GLN A 255 -27.31 -12.38 1.45
C GLN A 255 -27.02 -12.24 2.93
N LYS A 256 -27.83 -11.43 3.62
CA LYS A 256 -27.66 -11.08 5.04
C LYS A 256 -27.46 -12.29 5.98
N LYS A 257 -28.22 -13.37 5.77
CA LYS A 257 -28.08 -14.60 6.58
C LYS A 257 -26.69 -15.24 6.45
N ASN A 258 -26.13 -15.24 5.25
CA ASN A 258 -24.81 -15.80 4.97
C ASN A 258 -23.70 -14.91 5.53
N ALA A 259 -23.86 -13.58 5.46
CA ALA A 259 -22.95 -12.63 6.11
C ALA A 259 -22.89 -12.86 7.63
N VAL A 260 -24.05 -12.95 8.29
CA VAL A 260 -24.15 -13.22 9.74
C VAL A 260 -23.54 -14.58 10.08
N GLN A 261 -23.81 -15.63 9.30
CA GLN A 261 -23.21 -16.95 9.55
C GLN A 261 -21.69 -16.92 9.40
N THR A 262 -21.17 -16.18 8.42
CA THR A 262 -19.72 -16.00 8.22
C THR A 262 -19.08 -15.32 9.43
N LEU A 263 -19.71 -14.27 9.99
CA LEU A 263 -19.24 -13.58 11.20
C LEU A 263 -19.34 -14.47 12.46
N LYS A 264 -20.35 -15.34 12.55
CA LYS A 264 -20.43 -16.35 13.62
C LYS A 264 -19.26 -17.33 13.53
N ASN A 265 -18.92 -17.78 12.33
CA ASN A 265 -17.76 -18.66 12.11
C ASN A 265 -16.45 -17.91 12.41
N TYR A 266 -16.35 -16.64 12.04
CA TYR A 266 -15.21 -15.77 12.32
C TYR A 266 -14.90 -15.73 13.82
N LYS A 267 -15.88 -15.39 14.66
CA LYS A 267 -15.65 -15.33 16.12
C LYS A 267 -15.38 -16.68 16.78
N LEU A 268 -15.89 -17.78 16.21
CA LEU A 268 -15.56 -19.12 16.71
C LEU A 268 -14.10 -19.46 16.41
N LYS A 269 -13.58 -19.03 15.25
CA LYS A 269 -12.20 -19.28 14.84
C LYS A 269 -11.21 -18.32 15.51
N TYR A 270 -11.62 -17.07 15.72
CA TYR A 270 -10.82 -15.98 16.32
C TYR A 270 -11.60 -15.38 17.51
N PRO A 271 -11.57 -16.03 18.69
CA PRO A 271 -12.35 -15.57 19.85
C PRO A 271 -11.98 -14.18 20.36
N GLN A 272 -10.76 -13.71 20.11
CA GLN A 272 -10.33 -12.35 20.45
C GLN A 272 -11.08 -11.28 19.64
N GLU A 273 -11.68 -11.65 18.51
CA GLU A 273 -12.47 -10.79 17.63
C GLU A 273 -13.99 -10.90 17.87
N ALA A 274 -14.40 -11.58 18.94
CA ALA A 274 -15.81 -11.84 19.23
C ALA A 274 -16.64 -10.56 19.38
N GLU A 275 -16.10 -9.55 20.07
CA GLU A 275 -16.78 -8.26 20.24
C GLU A 275 -16.99 -7.54 18.90
N VAL A 276 -15.98 -7.54 18.03
CA VAL A 276 -16.05 -6.96 16.69
C VAL A 276 -17.11 -7.69 15.85
N ALA A 277 -17.10 -9.02 15.88
CA ALA A 277 -18.06 -9.84 15.14
C ALA A 277 -19.51 -9.61 15.65
N ASP A 278 -19.72 -9.58 16.96
CA ASP A 278 -21.05 -9.38 17.55
C ASP A 278 -21.60 -7.99 17.25
N ARG A 279 -20.75 -6.96 17.28
CA ARG A 279 -21.10 -5.61 16.83
C ARG A 279 -21.53 -5.63 15.35
N LEU A 280 -20.71 -6.20 14.46
CA LEU A 280 -21.00 -6.26 13.02
C LEU A 280 -22.31 -7.01 12.74
N ILE A 281 -22.55 -8.14 13.42
CA ILE A 281 -23.81 -8.90 13.31
C ILE A 281 -25.00 -8.01 13.68
N ASN A 282 -24.95 -7.33 14.83
CA ASN A 282 -26.04 -6.47 15.28
C ASN A 282 -26.31 -5.31 14.30
N GLU A 283 -25.26 -4.70 13.75
CA GLU A 283 -25.38 -3.59 12.80
C GLU A 283 -25.94 -4.04 11.44
N ILE A 284 -25.53 -5.21 10.95
CA ILE A 284 -26.12 -5.84 9.76
C ILE A 284 -27.60 -6.17 10.03
N GLU A 285 -27.91 -6.69 11.21
CA GLU A 285 -29.25 -7.13 11.59
C GLU A 285 -30.24 -5.97 11.77
N LYS A 286 -29.80 -4.88 12.40
CA LYS A 286 -30.71 -3.83 12.89
C LYS A 286 -30.46 -2.45 12.33
N GLN A 287 -29.27 -2.17 11.80
CA GLN A 287 -28.85 -0.80 11.44
C GLN A 287 -28.60 -0.61 9.94
N GLY A 288 -28.85 -1.63 9.11
CA GLY A 288 -28.71 -1.52 7.66
C GLY A 288 -27.26 -1.30 7.19
N ARG A 289 -26.28 -1.83 7.92
CA ARG A 289 -24.87 -1.82 7.51
C ARG A 289 -24.73 -2.44 6.12
N TRP A 290 -24.10 -1.72 5.19
CA TRP A 290 -23.90 -2.14 3.80
C TRP A 290 -22.44 -2.48 3.47
N ASN A 291 -21.51 -2.23 4.39
CA ASN A 291 -20.09 -2.59 4.24
C ASN A 291 -19.46 -2.82 5.63
N VAL A 292 -18.61 -3.84 5.79
CA VAL A 292 -18.00 -4.17 7.11
C VAL A 292 -16.93 -3.15 7.54
N TRP A 293 -16.33 -2.43 6.58
CA TRP A 293 -15.37 -1.34 6.76
C TRP A 293 -16.02 0.04 6.91
N GLN A 294 -17.35 0.10 6.89
CA GLN A 294 -18.10 1.31 7.19
C GLN A 294 -17.91 1.70 8.66
N VAL A 295 -17.60 2.97 8.91
CA VAL A 295 -17.72 3.58 10.23
C VAL A 295 -19.16 4.06 10.39
N LEU A 296 -19.89 3.47 11.32
CA LEU A 296 -21.20 3.96 11.73
C LEU A 296 -20.97 5.01 12.81
N ASN A 297 -21.19 6.28 12.48
CA ASN A 297 -21.28 7.30 13.51
C ASN A 297 -22.58 7.03 14.27
N THR A 298 -22.49 6.63 15.54
CA THR A 298 -23.65 6.69 16.42
C THR A 298 -24.10 8.14 16.45
N ALA A 299 -25.32 8.41 16.00
CA ALA A 299 -25.93 9.73 16.16
C ALA A 299 -25.77 10.15 17.63
N LYS A 300 -25.28 11.37 17.85
CA LYS A 300 -25.25 12.00 19.18
C LYS A 300 -26.66 12.11 19.74
#